data_AF-N6TKU9-F1
#
_entry.id   AF-N6TKU9-F1
#
_cell.length_a   1.000
_cell.length_b   1.000
_cell.length_c   1.000
_cell.angle_alpha   90.00
_cell.angle_beta   90.00
_cell.angle_gamma   90.00
#
_symmetry.space_group_name_H-M   'P 1'
#
loop_
_entity.id
_entity.type
_entity.pdbx_description
1 polymer ?
#
loop_
_entity_poly.entity_id
_entity_poly.type
_entity_poly.pdbx_seq_one_letter_code
_entity_poly.pdbx_strand_id
1 'polypeptide(L)'
;KARTAVGNIKTESLSEIRSLRAPPEIIRDILEGVLKLMGTQDTSWNSMKTFLAKRGVKEDIRSFDASRIQTENRQAVERLMSTKRDSFDQKFAKRASVAAAPLAAWVDANVKYSRVLDKIRPLEREQNKLKQNLDNAETQLVELNANLSDVDATVAKLKEQLSQFTKEAAEIEIGLNDVNRTLASAENLVYKLEDEYQRWQEQ
;
A
#
# COMPACT_ATOMS: atom_id res chain seq x y z
N LYS A 1 -17.21 20.68 7.27
CA LYS A 1 -17.97 21.74 7.99
C LYS A 1 -17.30 23.12 7.89
N ALA A 2 -16.05 23.29 8.31
CA ALA A 2 -15.36 24.60 8.23
C ALA A 2 -15.18 25.15 6.79
N ARG A 3 -14.79 24.30 5.82
CA ARG A 3 -14.72 24.68 4.39
C ARG A 3 -16.04 25.24 3.84
N THR A 4 -17.16 24.62 4.20
CA THR A 4 -18.51 25.05 3.80
C THR A 4 -18.89 26.38 4.47
N ALA A 5 -18.53 26.56 5.75
CA ALA A 5 -18.78 27.80 6.48
C ALA A 5 -18.02 28.99 5.87
N VAL A 6 -16.79 28.79 5.40
CA VAL A 6 -16.03 29.81 4.67
C VAL A 6 -16.62 30.09 3.28
N GLY A 7 -17.08 29.05 2.59
CA GLY A 7 -17.82 29.18 1.34
C GLY A 7 -19.13 29.98 1.45
N ASN A 8 -19.66 30.15 2.66
CA ASN A 8 -20.86 30.94 2.93
C ASN A 8 -20.57 32.37 3.42
N ILE A 9 -19.30 32.77 3.54
CA ILE A 9 -18.94 34.14 3.89
C ILE A 9 -19.41 35.08 2.77
N LYS A 10 -20.10 36.15 3.14
CA LYS A 10 -20.48 37.24 2.23
C LYS A 10 -19.24 38.06 1.88
N THR A 11 -19.07 38.39 0.59
CA THR A 11 -18.00 39.26 0.10
C THR A 11 -18.07 40.66 0.70
N GLU A 12 -19.27 41.11 1.06
CA GLU A 12 -19.55 42.35 1.79
C GLU A 12 -18.82 42.37 3.15
N SER A 13 -18.92 41.31 3.94
CA SER A 13 -18.29 41.24 5.27
C SER A 13 -16.75 41.20 5.20
N LEU A 14 -16.17 40.66 4.12
CA LEU A 14 -14.73 40.77 3.86
C LEU A 14 -14.33 42.19 3.43
N SER A 15 -15.22 42.88 2.71
CA SER A 15 -15.02 44.26 2.28
C SER A 15 -15.12 45.25 3.45
N GLU A 16 -15.98 44.98 4.43
CA GLU A 16 -16.08 45.71 5.70
C GLU A 16 -14.77 45.61 6.50
N ILE A 17 -14.18 44.40 6.61
CA ILE A 17 -12.90 44.24 7.31
C ILE A 17 -11.79 45.05 6.60
N ARG A 18 -11.81 45.10 5.26
CA ARG A 18 -10.83 45.83 4.45
C ARG A 18 -10.94 47.36 4.62
N SER A 19 -12.14 47.90 4.79
CA SER A 19 -12.38 49.34 4.91
C SER A 19 -11.97 49.91 6.27
N LEU A 20 -11.67 49.06 7.26
CA LEU A 20 -11.20 49.49 8.57
C LEU A 20 -9.86 50.23 8.48
N ARG A 21 -9.77 51.34 9.24
CA ARG A 21 -8.54 52.14 9.36
C ARG A 21 -7.43 51.34 10.04
N ALA A 22 -7.77 50.61 11.11
CA ALA A 22 -6.89 49.72 11.84
C ALA A 22 -7.62 48.41 12.19
N PRO A 23 -6.96 47.24 12.15
CA PRO A 23 -7.59 45.98 12.47
C PRO A 23 -7.71 45.81 13.99
N PRO A 24 -8.89 45.45 14.51
CA PRO A 24 -9.02 44.92 15.88
C PRO A 24 -8.07 43.73 16.08
N GLU A 25 -7.50 43.60 17.27
CA GLU A 25 -6.49 42.57 17.57
C GLU A 25 -6.96 41.15 17.18
N ILE A 26 -8.21 40.82 17.52
CA ILE A 26 -8.85 39.54 17.19
C ILE A 26 -8.84 39.28 15.68
N ILE A 27 -9.17 40.29 14.86
CA ILE A 27 -9.22 40.15 13.40
C ILE A 27 -7.80 40.01 12.84
N ARG A 28 -6.86 40.79 13.37
CA ARG A 28 -5.45 40.71 12.98
C ARG A 28 -4.88 39.32 13.22
N ASP A 29 -5.15 38.73 14.38
CA ASP A 29 -4.65 37.40 14.76
C ASP A 29 -5.22 36.30 13.87
N ILE A 30 -6.52 36.35 13.58
CA ILE A 30 -7.18 35.39 12.69
C ILE A 30 -6.60 35.50 11.27
N LEU A 31 -6.46 36.72 10.75
CA LEU A 31 -5.89 36.95 9.41
C LEU A 31 -4.42 36.56 9.32
N GLU A 32 -3.64 36.79 10.38
CA GLU A 32 -2.26 36.33 10.49
C GLU A 32 -2.19 34.80 10.39
N GLY A 33 -3.09 34.10 11.10
CA GLY A 33 -3.21 32.65 11.00
C GLY A 33 -3.55 32.17 9.58
N VAL A 34 -4.50 32.83 8.92
CA VAL A 34 -4.88 32.49 7.53
C VAL A 34 -3.71 32.69 6.56
N LEU A 35 -3.03 33.84 6.62
CA LEU A 35 -1.89 34.14 5.73
C LEU A 35 -0.73 33.18 5.91
N LYS A 36 -0.38 32.85 7.16
CA LYS A 36 0.68 31.88 7.45
C LYS A 36 0.33 30.48 6.93
N LEU A 37 -0.92 30.03 7.09
CA LEU A 37 -1.36 28.75 6.52
C LEU A 37 -1.29 28.75 4.98
N MET A 38 -1.56 29.88 4.34
CA MET A 38 -1.43 30.05 2.89
C MET A 38 0.00 30.30 2.40
N GLY A 39 0.99 30.27 3.30
CA GLY A 39 2.41 30.40 2.97
C GLY A 39 2.91 31.83 2.79
N THR A 40 2.08 32.83 3.09
CA THR A 40 2.49 34.24 3.08
C THR A 40 3.13 34.59 4.42
N GLN A 41 4.44 34.89 4.40
CA GLN A 41 5.19 35.25 5.60
C GLN A 41 4.98 36.71 6.04
N ASP A 42 4.53 37.57 5.13
CA ASP A 42 4.24 38.96 5.46
C ASP A 42 2.89 39.09 6.19
N THR A 43 2.99 39.34 7.50
CA THR A 43 1.85 39.53 8.42
C THR A 43 1.53 41.01 8.64
N SER A 44 2.03 41.91 7.79
CA SER A 44 1.68 43.33 7.84
C SER A 44 0.21 43.56 7.50
N TRP A 45 -0.37 44.61 8.06
CA TRP A 45 -1.77 44.97 7.76
C TRP A 45 -1.97 45.30 6.27
N ASN A 46 -0.96 45.85 5.60
CA ASN A 46 -0.99 46.10 4.16
C ASN A 46 -1.06 44.79 3.36
N SER A 47 -0.26 43.78 3.74
CA SER A 47 -0.33 42.43 3.15
C SER A 47 -1.71 41.80 3.34
N MET A 48 -2.27 41.88 4.56
CA MET A 48 -3.64 41.41 4.85
C MET A 48 -4.69 42.09 3.97
N LYS A 49 -4.60 43.42 3.78
CA LYS A 49 -5.51 44.15 2.89
C LYS A 49 -5.36 43.72 1.44
N THR A 50 -4.15 43.56 0.95
CA THR A 50 -3.86 43.11 -0.42
C THR A 50 -4.42 41.71 -0.66
N PHE A 51 -4.26 40.80 0.32
CA PHE A 51 -4.83 39.47 0.27
C PHE A 51 -6.37 39.49 0.21
N LEU A 52 -7.01 40.28 1.08
CA LEU A 52 -8.48 40.44 1.06
C LEU A 52 -8.99 41.17 -0.20
N ALA A 53 -8.15 41.99 -0.84
CA ALA A 53 -8.47 42.69 -2.09
C ALA A 53 -8.34 41.81 -3.34
N LYS A 54 -7.68 40.65 -3.25
CA LYS A 54 -7.52 39.73 -4.37
C LYS A 54 -8.89 39.20 -4.82
N ARG A 55 -9.17 39.31 -6.12
CA ARG A 55 -10.38 38.71 -6.70
C ARG A 55 -10.31 37.19 -6.50
N GLY A 56 -11.38 36.61 -5.96
CA GLY A 56 -11.48 35.17 -5.75
C GLY A 56 -10.87 34.65 -4.44
N VAL A 57 -10.44 35.53 -3.52
CA VAL A 57 -9.88 35.11 -2.20
C VAL A 57 -10.75 34.09 -1.46
N LYS A 58 -12.08 34.22 -1.58
CA LYS A 58 -13.05 33.28 -1.00
C LYS A 58 -12.92 31.87 -1.58
N GLU A 59 -12.76 31.75 -2.90
CA GLU A 59 -12.59 30.46 -3.56
C GLU A 59 -11.18 29.90 -3.30
N ASP A 60 -10.16 30.76 -3.22
CA ASP A 60 -8.81 30.34 -2.83
C ASP A 60 -8.81 29.72 -1.41
N ILE A 61 -9.48 30.34 -0.43
CA ILE A 61 -9.59 29.79 0.94
C ILE A 61 -10.45 28.51 0.97
N ARG A 62 -11.48 28.43 0.13
CA ARG A 62 -12.37 27.25 0.05
C ARG A 62 -11.69 26.05 -0.58
N SER A 63 -10.97 26.26 -1.68
CA SER A 63 -10.25 25.24 -2.45
C SER A 63 -8.89 24.89 -1.85
N PHE A 64 -8.44 25.64 -0.85
CA PHE A 64 -7.16 25.42 -0.18
C PHE A 64 -6.99 23.99 0.30
N ASP A 65 -5.91 23.36 -0.15
CA ASP A 65 -5.55 22.00 0.22
C ASP A 65 -4.65 22.00 1.45
N ALA A 66 -5.20 21.52 2.56
CA ALA A 66 -4.51 21.40 3.84
C ALA A 66 -3.37 20.36 3.81
N SER A 67 -3.28 19.50 2.78
CA SER A 67 -2.17 18.56 2.61
C SER A 67 -0.84 19.25 2.26
N ARG A 68 -0.92 20.46 1.69
CA ARG A 68 0.21 21.28 1.23
C ARG A 68 0.77 22.21 2.30
N ILE A 69 0.15 22.24 3.49
CA ILE A 69 0.65 23.04 4.61
C ILE A 69 2.02 22.50 5.04
N GLN A 70 3.03 23.38 5.01
CA GLN A 70 4.35 23.10 5.58
C GLN A 70 4.28 23.01 7.10
N THR A 71 5.04 22.07 7.68
CA THR A 71 5.06 21.82 9.12
C THR A 71 5.45 23.06 9.92
N GLU A 72 6.37 23.87 9.38
CA GLU A 72 6.83 25.13 9.96
C GLU A 72 5.69 26.15 10.08
N ASN A 73 4.91 26.30 9.01
CA ASN A 73 3.76 27.20 8.98
C ASN A 73 2.65 26.71 9.93
N ARG A 74 2.41 25.40 10.01
CA ARG A 74 1.49 24.84 11.01
C ARG A 74 1.95 25.17 12.42
N GLN A 75 3.20 24.89 12.76
CA GLN A 75 3.74 25.14 14.11
C GLN A 75 3.69 26.63 14.48
N ALA A 76 3.99 27.52 13.53
CA ALA A 76 3.87 28.96 13.74
C ALA A 76 2.44 29.39 14.08
N VAL A 77 1.44 28.79 13.42
CA VAL A 77 0.03 29.04 13.68
C VAL A 77 -0.44 28.38 14.98
N GLU A 78 0.04 27.18 15.31
CA GLU A 78 -0.25 26.53 16.60
C GLU A 78 0.28 27.34 17.78
N ARG A 79 1.49 27.94 17.66
CA ARG A 79 2.03 28.86 18.66
C ARG A 79 1.16 30.11 18.79
N LEU A 80 0.76 30.71 17.66
CA LEU A 80 -0.14 31.87 17.65
C LEU A 80 -1.47 31.56 18.35
N MET A 81 -2.08 30.40 18.05
CA MET A 81 -3.32 29.95 18.68
C MET A 81 -3.16 29.65 20.18
N SER A 82 -1.98 29.21 20.61
CA SER A 82 -1.68 28.94 22.02
C SER A 82 -1.50 30.24 22.81
N THR A 83 -0.79 31.23 22.25
CA THR A 83 -0.56 32.52 22.89
C THR A 83 -1.82 33.39 22.91
N LYS A 84 -2.66 33.32 21.87
CA LYS A 84 -3.82 34.20 21.68
C LYS A 84 -5.13 33.41 21.57
N ARG A 85 -5.34 32.48 22.51
CA ARG A 85 -6.48 31.54 22.50
C ARG A 85 -7.84 32.23 22.39
N ASP A 86 -8.00 33.37 23.05
CA ASP A 86 -9.26 34.12 23.07
C ASP A 86 -9.61 34.72 21.70
N SER A 87 -8.61 35.06 20.88
CA SER A 87 -8.83 35.56 19.51
C SER A 87 -9.38 34.49 18.56
N PHE A 88 -9.15 33.20 18.85
CA PHE A 88 -9.62 32.08 18.03
C PHE A 88 -10.90 31.42 18.55
N ASP A 89 -11.45 31.89 19.68
CA ASP A 89 -12.78 31.44 20.14
C ASP A 89 -13.87 32.00 19.22
N GLN A 90 -14.76 31.13 18.78
CA GLN A 90 -15.91 31.45 17.96
C GLN A 90 -16.78 32.57 18.56
N LYS A 91 -16.88 32.66 19.90
CA LYS A 91 -17.67 33.70 20.58
C LYS A 91 -17.06 35.10 20.40
N PHE A 92 -15.76 35.24 20.67
CA PHE A 92 -15.04 36.51 20.55
C PHE A 92 -14.85 36.91 19.08
N ALA A 93 -14.56 35.94 18.20
CA ALA A 93 -14.46 36.16 16.77
C ALA A 93 -15.79 36.65 16.17
N LYS A 94 -16.93 36.08 16.57
CA LYS A 94 -18.26 36.53 16.09
C LYS A 94 -18.60 37.94 16.55
N ARG A 95 -18.16 38.33 17.75
CA ARG A 95 -18.33 39.70 18.27
C ARG A 95 -17.48 40.71 17.50
N ALA A 96 -16.31 40.30 17.02
CA ALA A 96 -15.42 41.16 16.23
C ALA A 96 -15.91 41.33 14.78
N SER A 97 -16.36 40.26 14.12
CA SER A 97 -16.97 40.32 12.79
C SER A 97 -17.72 39.04 12.43
N VAL A 98 -18.77 39.17 11.61
CA VAL A 98 -19.52 38.04 11.05
C VAL A 98 -18.61 37.13 10.20
N ALA A 99 -17.62 37.70 9.51
CA ALA A 99 -16.65 36.93 8.72
C ALA A 99 -15.48 36.36 9.55
N ALA A 100 -15.21 36.90 10.73
CA ALA A 100 -14.09 36.44 11.57
C ALA A 100 -14.36 35.06 12.19
N ALA A 101 -15.60 34.76 12.60
CA ALA A 101 -15.91 33.47 13.22
C ALA A 101 -15.74 32.26 12.26
N PRO A 102 -16.23 32.30 10.99
CA PRO A 102 -15.96 31.23 10.04
C PRO A 102 -14.47 31.09 9.67
N LEU A 103 -13.72 32.20 9.61
CA LEU A 103 -12.28 32.17 9.35
C LEU A 103 -11.49 31.56 10.51
N ALA A 104 -11.82 31.90 11.76
CA ALA A 104 -11.21 31.28 12.94
C ALA A 104 -11.44 29.76 12.97
N ALA A 105 -12.68 29.33 12.71
CA ALA A 105 -13.02 27.92 12.62
C ALA A 105 -12.30 27.20 11.46
N TRP A 106 -12.02 27.91 10.37
CA TRP A 106 -11.24 27.38 9.25
C TRP A 106 -9.77 27.19 9.62
N VAL A 107 -9.13 28.16 10.30
CA VAL A 107 -7.74 28.02 10.75
C VAL A 107 -7.60 26.81 11.68
N ASP A 108 -8.45 26.69 12.70
CA ASP A 108 -8.45 25.56 13.63
C ASP A 108 -8.64 24.21 12.92
N ALA A 109 -9.59 24.13 11.98
CA ALA A 109 -9.84 22.92 11.21
C ALA A 109 -8.65 22.51 10.34
N ASN A 110 -7.97 23.46 9.69
CA ASN A 110 -6.82 23.17 8.82
C ASN A 110 -5.59 22.73 9.63
N VAL A 111 -5.35 23.33 10.79
CA VAL A 111 -4.27 22.93 11.71
C VAL A 111 -4.50 21.49 12.19
N LYS A 112 -5.71 21.18 12.69
CA LYS A 112 -6.08 19.83 13.12
C LYS A 112 -5.95 18.81 11.99
N TYR A 113 -6.45 19.15 10.80
CA TYR A 113 -6.36 18.27 9.63
C TYR A 113 -4.92 18.02 9.21
N SER A 114 -4.07 19.05 9.13
CA SER A 114 -2.64 18.91 8.81
C SER A 114 -1.93 18.00 9.81
N ARG A 115 -2.20 18.15 11.12
CA ARG A 115 -1.63 17.28 12.16
C ARG A 115 -2.04 15.81 12.01
N VAL A 116 -3.29 15.56 11.66
CA VAL A 116 -3.80 14.21 11.41
C VAL A 116 -3.17 13.65 10.13
N LEU A 117 -3.09 14.45 9.08
CA LEU A 117 -2.51 14.05 7.80
C LEU A 117 -1.02 13.71 7.91
N ASP A 118 -0.25 14.43 8.74
CA ASP A 118 1.14 14.06 9.06
C ASP A 118 1.27 12.68 9.70
N LYS A 119 0.30 12.29 10.52
CA LYS A 119 0.28 10.95 11.13
C LYS A 119 -0.22 9.87 10.18
N ILE A 120 -1.17 10.21 9.30
CA ILE A 120 -1.77 9.26 8.35
C ILE A 120 -0.82 8.98 7.18
N ARG A 121 -0.11 9.98 6.65
CA ARG A 121 0.82 9.82 5.53
C ARG A 121 1.81 8.65 5.65
N PRO A 122 2.55 8.47 6.77
CA PRO A 122 3.45 7.33 6.92
C PRO A 122 2.67 6.01 6.99
N LEU A 123 1.54 5.98 7.69
CA LEU A 123 0.71 4.78 7.82
C LEU A 123 0.10 4.34 6.48
N GLU A 124 -0.35 5.28 5.64
CA GLU A 124 -0.83 4.99 4.29
C GLU A 124 0.30 4.44 3.39
N ARG A 125 1.51 5.00 3.50
CA ARG A 125 2.68 4.50 2.78
C ARG A 125 3.04 3.08 3.22
N GLU A 126 3.06 2.82 4.52
CA GLU A 126 3.30 1.48 5.07
C GLU A 126 2.21 0.51 4.66
N GLN A 127 0.93 0.90 4.74
CA GLN A 127 -0.18 0.08 4.29
C GLN A 127 -0.04 -0.28 2.80
N ASN A 128 0.27 0.69 1.94
CA ASN A 128 0.46 0.43 0.51
C ASN A 128 1.64 -0.50 0.25
N LYS A 129 2.76 -0.33 0.98
CA LYS A 129 3.91 -1.23 0.89
C LYS A 129 3.55 -2.65 1.33
N LEU A 130 2.83 -2.80 2.43
CA LEU A 130 2.39 -4.10 2.93
C LEU A 130 1.40 -4.77 1.96
N LYS A 131 0.49 -4.01 1.36
CA LYS A 131 -0.43 -4.52 0.32
C LYS A 131 0.33 -5.01 -0.91
N GLN A 132 1.32 -4.25 -1.40
CA GLN A 132 2.16 -4.70 -2.51
C GLN A 132 2.94 -5.97 -2.16
N ASN A 133 3.48 -6.06 -0.95
CA ASN A 133 4.18 -7.27 -0.51
C ASN A 133 3.24 -8.48 -0.42
N LEU A 134 2.00 -8.28 0.06
CA LEU A 134 0.98 -9.32 0.12
C LEU A 134 0.65 -9.83 -1.29
N ASP A 135 0.36 -8.92 -2.22
CA ASP A 135 0.03 -9.25 -3.62
C ASP A 135 1.16 -10.03 -4.32
N ASN A 136 2.42 -9.61 -4.08
CA ASN A 136 3.58 -10.35 -4.57
C ASN A 136 3.69 -11.75 -3.95
N ALA A 137 3.46 -11.89 -2.64
CA ALA A 137 3.53 -13.18 -1.95
C ALA A 137 2.40 -14.12 -2.39
N GLU A 138 1.19 -13.60 -2.59
CA GLU A 138 0.05 -14.36 -3.13
C GLU A 138 0.35 -14.85 -4.55
N THR A 139 0.94 -14.00 -5.40
CA THR A 139 1.35 -14.38 -6.75
C THR A 139 2.41 -15.49 -6.72
N GLN A 140 3.41 -15.38 -5.85
CA GLN A 140 4.43 -16.43 -5.65
C GLN A 140 3.83 -17.74 -5.13
N LEU A 141 2.84 -17.68 -4.24
CA LEU A 141 2.14 -18.87 -3.75
C LEU A 141 1.37 -19.58 -4.87
N VAL A 142 0.72 -18.84 -5.75
CA VAL A 142 0.02 -19.42 -6.90
C VAL A 142 1.01 -20.13 -7.84
N GLU A 143 2.13 -19.49 -8.15
CA GLU A 143 3.18 -20.08 -8.99
C GLU A 143 3.79 -21.33 -8.36
N LEU A 144 4.13 -21.29 -7.06
CA LEU A 144 4.67 -22.44 -6.33
C LEU A 144 3.68 -23.61 -6.28
N ASN A 145 2.39 -23.33 -6.06
CA ASN A 145 1.36 -24.38 -6.07
C ASN A 145 1.20 -25.01 -7.46
N ALA A 146 1.28 -24.21 -8.53
CA ALA A 146 1.25 -24.73 -9.90
C ALA A 146 2.47 -25.64 -10.18
N ASN A 147 3.66 -25.20 -9.79
CA ASN A 147 4.89 -25.98 -9.91
C ASN A 147 4.83 -27.28 -9.09
N LEU A 148 4.28 -27.23 -7.87
CA LEU A 148 4.11 -28.41 -7.02
C LEU A 148 3.16 -29.43 -7.67
N SER A 149 2.05 -28.95 -8.25
CA SER A 149 1.13 -29.81 -8.99
C SER A 149 1.77 -30.47 -10.22
N ASP A 150 2.66 -29.78 -10.92
CA ASP A 150 3.40 -30.34 -12.06
C ASP A 150 4.38 -31.43 -11.58
N VAL A 151 5.13 -31.15 -10.50
CA VAL A 151 6.02 -32.14 -9.88
C VAL A 151 5.23 -33.37 -9.43
N ASP A 152 4.09 -33.21 -8.76
CA ASP A 152 3.25 -34.33 -8.35
C ASP A 152 2.78 -35.19 -9.54
N ALA A 153 2.46 -34.56 -10.67
CA ALA A 153 2.10 -35.27 -11.90
C ALA A 153 3.29 -36.06 -12.48
N THR A 154 4.50 -35.47 -12.49
CA THR A 154 5.72 -36.17 -12.94
C THR A 154 6.08 -37.35 -12.02
N VAL A 155 5.94 -37.18 -10.70
CA VAL A 155 6.16 -38.25 -9.71
C VAL A 155 5.16 -39.38 -9.91
N ALA A 156 3.89 -39.07 -10.16
CA ALA A 156 2.87 -40.09 -10.45
C ALA A 156 3.23 -40.88 -11.73
N LYS A 157 3.66 -40.20 -12.79
CA LYS A 157 4.11 -40.84 -14.03
C LYS A 157 5.33 -41.74 -13.82
N LEU A 158 6.34 -41.27 -13.09
CA LEU A 158 7.55 -42.05 -12.81
C LEU A 158 7.24 -43.27 -11.95
N LYS A 159 6.32 -43.16 -10.99
CA LYS A 159 5.86 -44.31 -10.18
C LYS A 159 5.18 -45.36 -11.05
N GLU A 160 4.34 -44.95 -11.99
CA GLU A 160 3.69 -45.87 -12.94
C GLU A 160 4.72 -46.57 -13.84
N GLN A 161 5.65 -45.82 -14.41
CA GLN A 161 6.73 -46.38 -15.24
C GLN A 161 7.61 -47.35 -14.46
N LEU A 162 7.96 -47.02 -13.22
CA LEU A 162 8.73 -47.90 -12.34
C LEU A 162 7.95 -49.19 -12.05
N SER A 163 6.64 -49.09 -11.78
CA SER A 163 5.80 -50.27 -11.59
C SER A 163 5.75 -51.16 -12.85
N GLN A 164 5.69 -50.57 -14.05
CA GLN A 164 5.69 -51.32 -15.31
C GLN A 164 7.03 -52.03 -15.53
N PHE A 165 8.15 -51.30 -15.44
CA PHE A 165 9.47 -51.89 -15.60
C PHE A 165 9.80 -52.95 -14.55
N THR A 166 9.30 -52.79 -13.32
CA THR A 166 9.47 -53.82 -12.27
C THR A 166 8.71 -55.10 -12.63
N LYS A 167 7.50 -54.98 -13.20
CA LYS A 167 6.74 -56.15 -13.69
C LYS A 167 7.43 -56.82 -14.87
N GLU A 168 7.85 -56.05 -15.86
CA GLU A 168 8.57 -56.57 -17.04
C GLU A 168 9.88 -57.26 -16.64
N ALA A 169 10.65 -56.66 -15.72
CA ALA A 169 11.88 -57.25 -15.20
C ALA A 169 11.60 -58.60 -14.50
N ALA A 170 10.55 -58.69 -13.69
CA ALA A 170 10.15 -59.93 -13.03
C ALA A 170 9.70 -61.01 -14.05
N GLU A 171 8.97 -60.64 -15.10
CA GLU A 171 8.57 -61.57 -16.17
C GLU A 171 9.78 -62.10 -16.95
N ILE A 172 10.74 -61.22 -17.28
CA ILE A 172 11.99 -61.61 -17.95
C ILE A 172 12.80 -62.53 -17.04
N GLU A 173 12.89 -62.24 -15.73
CA GLU A 173 13.62 -63.08 -14.77
C GLU A 173 13.02 -64.48 -14.67
N ILE A 174 11.68 -64.60 -14.66
CA ILE A 174 10.98 -65.89 -14.71
C ILE A 174 11.32 -66.64 -16.00
N GLY A 175 11.21 -65.98 -17.16
CA GLY A 175 11.51 -66.60 -18.45
C GLY A 175 12.97 -67.04 -18.58
N LEU A 176 13.90 -66.25 -18.04
CA LEU A 176 15.32 -66.55 -18.02
C LEU A 176 15.63 -67.78 -17.16
N ASN A 177 14.95 -67.92 -16.02
CA ASN A 177 15.06 -69.12 -15.18
C ASN A 177 14.54 -70.38 -15.90
N ASP A 178 13.42 -70.27 -16.63
CA ASP A 178 12.90 -71.36 -17.44
C ASP A 178 13.86 -71.79 -18.56
N VAL A 179 14.45 -70.82 -19.28
CA VAL A 179 15.47 -71.09 -20.31
C VAL A 179 16.73 -71.71 -19.70
N ASN A 180 17.18 -71.24 -18.54
CA ASN A 180 18.31 -71.86 -17.86
C ASN A 180 18.03 -73.32 -17.46
N ARG A 181 16.80 -73.63 -17.04
CA ARG A 181 16.40 -75.02 -16.73
C ARG A 181 16.38 -75.91 -17.98
N THR A 182 15.89 -75.40 -19.12
CA THR A 182 15.93 -76.16 -20.37
C THR A 182 17.35 -76.32 -20.90
N LEU A 183 18.19 -75.29 -20.78
CA LEU A 183 19.61 -75.35 -21.11
C LEU A 183 20.34 -76.42 -20.29
N ALA A 184 20.18 -76.42 -18.96
CA ALA A 184 20.78 -77.42 -18.08
C ALA A 184 20.30 -78.86 -18.41
N SER A 185 19.05 -79.00 -18.86
CA SER A 185 18.51 -80.30 -19.30
C SER A 185 19.12 -80.73 -20.64
N ALA A 186 19.30 -79.80 -21.57
CA ALA A 186 19.93 -80.03 -22.86
C ALA A 186 21.43 -80.37 -22.70
N GLU A 187 22.17 -79.63 -21.86
CA GLU A 187 23.56 -79.93 -21.51
C GLU A 187 23.70 -81.34 -20.94
N ASN A 188 22.84 -81.72 -19.98
CA ASN A 188 22.83 -83.09 -19.44
C ASN A 188 22.57 -84.16 -20.51
N LEU A 189 21.71 -83.88 -21.49
CA LEU A 189 21.44 -84.77 -22.61
C LEU A 189 22.66 -84.89 -23.53
N VAL A 190 23.33 -83.78 -23.84
CA VAL A 190 24.56 -83.78 -24.65
C VAL A 190 25.65 -84.58 -23.95
N TYR A 191 25.87 -84.39 -22.64
CA TYR A 191 26.82 -85.19 -21.87
C TYR A 191 26.52 -86.69 -21.93
N LYS A 192 25.24 -87.09 -21.80
CA LYS A 192 24.84 -88.50 -21.91
C LYS A 192 25.04 -89.05 -23.33
N LEU A 193 24.74 -88.27 -24.36
CA LEU A 193 24.95 -88.65 -25.75
C LEU A 193 26.42 -88.80 -26.08
N GLU A 194 27.27 -87.92 -25.55
CA GLU A 194 28.73 -88.01 -25.69
C GLU A 194 29.27 -89.30 -25.04
N ASP A 195 28.79 -89.64 -23.85
CA ASP A 195 29.14 -90.88 -23.15
C ASP A 195 28.73 -92.13 -23.95
N GLU A 196 27.48 -92.19 -24.46
CA GLU A 196 27.02 -93.29 -25.32
C GLU A 196 27.78 -93.35 -26.66
N TYR A 197 28.16 -92.20 -27.24
CA TYR A 197 28.95 -92.16 -28.47
C TYR A 197 30.36 -92.75 -28.28
N GLN A 198 31.06 -92.36 -27.21
CA GLN A 198 32.35 -92.95 -26.85
C GLN A 198 32.21 -94.46 -26.67
N ARG A 199 31.15 -94.89 -25.97
CA ARG A 199 30.85 -96.31 -25.73
C ARG A 199 30.61 -97.10 -27.02
N TRP A 200 29.99 -96.50 -28.03
CA TRP A 200 29.82 -97.12 -29.36
C TRP A 200 31.11 -97.16 -30.18
N GLN A 201 32.04 -96.23 -29.99
CA GLN A 201 33.35 -96.26 -30.68
C GLN A 201 34.29 -97.35 -30.14
N GLU A 202 34.12 -97.77 -28.89
CA GLU A 202 34.92 -98.83 -28.26
C GLU A 202 34.43 -100.25 -28.57
N GLN A 203 33.27 -100.41 -29.25
CA GLN A 203 32.73 -101.69 -29.75
C GLN A 203 33.13 -101.97 -31.20
#